data_AF-A0A5E4KEW2-F1
#
_entry.id   AF-A0A5E4KEW2-F1
#
_cell.length_a   1.000
_cell.length_b   1.000
_cell.length_c   1.000
_cell.angle_alpha   90.00
_cell.angle_beta   90.00
_cell.angle_gamma   90.00
#
_symmetry.space_group_name_H-M   'P 1'
#
loop_
_entity.id
_entity.type
_entity.pdbx_description
1 polymer ?
#
loop_
_entity_poly.entity_id
_entity_poly.type
_entity_poly.pdbx_seq_one_letter_code
_entity_poly.pdbx_strand_id
1 'polypeptide(L)'
;MEFFNSDEAVSEVVGNVFILALTIVGVASITLLGVPSIQRLEDMADVRNTEQTFATLDSRVSSAIIGDSPMKTVNINLGGGSLVVEPNGTGRESYMVIKSVNNTFNITIPMGKVKYSLGDRIVAYEGGGVWSKYPAGSVMISPPEFHYDGKTLTLPVSTINGNADIAGKGTAVIIFEKNSTIVLFPNTTIDINRTNPLSYNLSGKVYVNITSDFYDAWADYARDLLYTGVSTDPANRKTSVELKVVPSSLGGSNPISYPINMWGLPGDNTPLDKWSFRIYSNHFNSLNWDIRASSPGNKRLIYQLTATNTYATVKAGYEDDGQGYDDSAETWSSGASFPIQGTAPNQYVDIDLLNKSINLTYTSVSQVGNNNGGSNNGAGCQYIDKISGSQEFNDTAFSWSSPYITKFNANKTQSLYNVTQHYLWIMAQSGDFFFNKCQNGENGPEPNSTMVLGYNATGTLRFLQISEYNVSVDIR
;
A
#
# COMPACT_ATOMS: atom_id res chain seq x y z
N MET A 1 -82.84 -30.36 54.10
CA MET A 1 -82.54 -28.97 53.71
C MET A 1 -81.81 -28.34 54.87
N GLU A 2 -80.65 -27.72 54.75
CA GLU A 2 -79.71 -27.49 53.66
C GLU A 2 -78.40 -27.21 54.40
N PHE A 3 -77.31 -27.88 54.01
CA PHE A 3 -75.98 -27.49 54.47
C PHE A 3 -75.68 -26.15 53.79
N PHE A 4 -75.52 -25.08 54.57
CA PHE A 4 -75.00 -23.81 54.07
C PHE A 4 -73.56 -24.05 53.59
N ASN A 5 -73.38 -24.22 52.28
CA ASN A 5 -72.07 -24.13 51.65
C ASN A 5 -71.61 -22.67 51.74
N SER A 6 -70.52 -22.46 52.46
CA SER A 6 -69.80 -21.19 52.48
C SER A 6 -68.86 -21.14 51.28
N ASP A 7 -69.36 -20.60 50.16
CA ASP A 7 -68.58 -20.41 48.92
C ASP A 7 -67.86 -19.04 48.87
N GLU A 8 -68.06 -18.15 49.85
CA GLU A 8 -67.43 -16.82 49.87
C GLU A 8 -66.01 -16.82 50.49
N ALA A 9 -65.70 -17.72 51.43
CA ALA A 9 -64.38 -17.79 52.06
C ALA A 9 -63.27 -18.35 51.14
N VAL A 10 -63.65 -18.98 50.03
CA VAL A 10 -62.72 -19.58 49.07
C VAL A 10 -62.15 -18.55 48.08
N SER A 11 -62.94 -17.51 47.76
CA SER A 11 -62.56 -16.48 46.77
C SER A 11 -61.41 -15.58 47.26
N GLU A 12 -61.44 -15.18 48.53
CA GLU A 12 -60.40 -14.35 49.14
C GLU A 12 -59.04 -15.09 49.22
N VAL A 13 -59.07 -16.37 49.61
CA VAL A 13 -57.87 -17.21 49.67
C VAL A 13 -57.28 -17.42 48.27
N VAL A 14 -58.12 -17.67 47.27
CA VAL A 14 -57.68 -17.82 45.88
C VAL A 14 -57.07 -16.52 45.34
N GLY A 15 -57.69 -15.37 45.61
CA GLY A 15 -57.15 -14.05 45.22
C GLY A 15 -55.76 -13.79 45.81
N ASN A 16 -55.56 -14.08 47.09
CA ASN A 16 -54.25 -13.94 47.75
C ASN A 16 -53.20 -14.89 47.17
N VAL A 17 -53.56 -16.14 46.85
CA VAL A 17 -52.66 -17.09 46.19
C VAL A 17 -52.22 -16.59 44.82
N PHE A 18 -53.14 -16.00 44.03
CA PHE A 18 -52.80 -15.43 42.73
C PHE A 18 -51.86 -14.22 42.83
N ILE A 19 -52.09 -13.31 43.78
CA ILE A 19 -51.19 -12.16 44.01
C ILE A 19 -49.80 -12.65 44.43
N LEU A 20 -49.73 -13.64 45.34
CA LEU A 20 -48.46 -14.22 45.76
C LEU A 20 -47.75 -14.92 44.59
N ALA A 21 -48.47 -15.68 43.76
CA ALA A 21 -47.89 -16.33 42.59
C ALA A 21 -47.36 -15.29 41.57
N LEU A 22 -48.14 -14.24 41.30
CA LEU A 22 -47.76 -13.19 40.35
C LEU A 22 -46.55 -12.38 40.84
N THR A 23 -46.48 -12.08 42.14
CA THR A 23 -45.34 -11.37 42.73
C THR A 23 -44.08 -12.21 42.69
N ILE A 24 -44.16 -13.51 43.02
CA ILE A 24 -43.03 -14.44 42.91
C ILE A 24 -42.55 -14.54 41.45
N VAL A 25 -43.47 -14.70 40.50
CA VAL A 25 -43.13 -14.74 39.06
C VAL A 25 -42.50 -13.43 38.60
N GLY A 26 -43.01 -12.28 39.05
CA GLY A 26 -42.46 -10.97 38.73
C GLY A 26 -41.03 -10.79 39.25
N VAL A 27 -40.79 -11.09 40.53
CA VAL A 27 -39.46 -11.03 41.14
C VAL A 27 -38.51 -12.04 40.49
N ALA A 28 -38.96 -13.27 40.22
CA ALA A 28 -38.17 -14.28 39.54
C ALA A 28 -37.79 -13.84 38.12
N SER A 29 -38.72 -13.23 37.39
CA SER A 29 -38.46 -12.72 36.04
C SER A 29 -37.44 -11.57 36.06
N ILE A 30 -37.60 -10.60 36.98
CA ILE A 30 -36.66 -9.48 37.13
C ILE A 30 -35.27 -9.98 37.53
N THR A 31 -35.17 -10.95 38.43
CA THR A 31 -33.87 -11.46 38.89
C THR A 31 -33.18 -12.30 37.81
N LEU A 32 -33.91 -13.17 37.11
CA LEU A 32 -33.35 -14.01 36.04
C LEU A 32 -32.90 -13.22 34.81
N LEU A 33 -33.60 -12.13 34.46
CA LEU A 33 -33.30 -11.34 33.26
C LEU A 33 -32.55 -10.04 33.57
N GLY A 34 -32.88 -9.39 34.68
CA GLY A 34 -32.36 -8.08 35.07
C GLY A 34 -30.93 -8.16 35.58
N VAL A 35 -30.62 -9.09 36.49
CA VAL A 35 -29.26 -9.21 37.06
C VAL A 35 -28.20 -9.46 35.98
N PRO A 36 -28.38 -10.43 35.04
CA PRO A 36 -27.39 -10.63 33.98
C PRO A 36 -27.28 -9.44 33.03
N SER A 37 -28.36 -8.67 32.83
CA SER A 37 -28.34 -7.49 31.98
C SER A 37 -27.56 -6.34 32.63
N ILE A 38 -27.71 -6.13 33.93
CA ILE A 38 -26.95 -5.14 34.69
C ILE A 38 -25.47 -5.50 34.71
N GLN A 39 -25.12 -6.77 34.98
CA GLN A 39 -23.73 -7.24 34.96
C GLN A 39 -23.06 -7.00 33.61
N ARG A 40 -23.74 -7.29 32.50
CA ARG A 40 -23.21 -6.98 31.16
C ARG A 40 -22.99 -5.49 30.93
N LEU A 41 -23.86 -4.62 31.47
CA LEU A 41 -23.70 -3.18 31.37
C LEU A 41 -22.52 -2.69 32.22
N GLU A 42 -22.31 -3.26 33.40
CA GLU A 42 -21.14 -3.00 34.26
C GLU A 42 -19.84 -3.43 33.54
N ASP A 43 -19.77 -4.67 33.03
CA ASP A 43 -18.61 -5.17 32.28
C ASP A 43 -18.29 -4.29 31.06
N MET A 44 -19.32 -3.85 30.32
CA MET A 44 -19.16 -2.94 29.19
C MET A 44 -18.64 -1.56 29.62
N ALA A 45 -19.11 -1.04 30.76
CA ALA A 45 -18.64 0.24 31.29
C ALA A 45 -17.18 0.15 31.74
N ASP A 46 -16.79 -0.94 32.40
CA ASP A 46 -15.41 -1.17 32.87
C ASP A 46 -14.43 -1.34 31.70
N VAL A 47 -14.81 -2.08 30.65
CA VAL A 47 -14.00 -2.19 29.42
C VAL A 47 -13.84 -0.82 28.75
N ARG A 48 -14.92 -0.04 28.64
CA ARG A 48 -14.85 1.30 28.01
C ARG A 48 -14.00 2.28 28.82
N ASN A 49 -14.06 2.22 30.14
CA ASN A 49 -13.18 2.99 31.02
C ASN A 49 -11.71 2.57 30.81
N THR A 50 -11.46 1.27 30.68
CA THR A 50 -10.14 0.72 30.38
C THR A 50 -9.62 1.20 29.02
N GLU A 51 -10.45 1.20 27.97
CA GLU A 51 -10.08 1.73 26.65
C GLU A 51 -9.63 3.20 26.74
N GLN A 52 -10.35 4.04 27.49
CA GLN A 52 -9.97 5.44 27.73
C GLN A 52 -8.68 5.57 28.55
N THR A 53 -8.49 4.69 29.53
CA THR A 53 -7.28 4.65 30.36
C THR A 53 -6.07 4.25 29.51
N PHE A 54 -6.21 3.27 28.63
CA PHE A 54 -5.17 2.84 27.69
C PHE A 54 -4.87 3.92 26.65
N ALA A 55 -5.87 4.63 26.13
CA ALA A 55 -5.63 5.78 25.24
C ALA A 55 -4.87 6.91 25.95
N THR A 56 -5.18 7.15 27.22
CA THR A 56 -4.43 8.12 28.06
C THR A 56 -3.00 7.63 28.31
N LEU A 57 -2.84 6.34 28.52
CA LEU A 57 -1.54 5.70 28.68
C LEU A 57 -0.68 5.88 27.43
N ASP A 58 -1.22 5.60 26.26
CA ASP A 58 -0.54 5.77 24.97
C ASP A 58 0.01 7.20 24.80
N SER A 59 -0.84 8.22 25.03
CA SER A 59 -0.40 9.63 25.02
C SER A 59 0.76 9.92 25.99
N ARG A 60 0.75 9.30 27.18
CA ARG A 60 1.83 9.43 28.17
C ARG A 60 3.09 8.68 27.75
N VAL A 61 2.97 7.50 27.14
CA VAL A 61 4.10 6.70 26.66
C VAL A 61 4.76 7.40 25.47
N SER A 62 4.00 7.88 24.50
CA SER A 62 4.52 8.71 23.40
C SER A 62 5.25 9.95 23.94
N SER A 63 4.70 10.60 24.96
CA SER A 63 5.38 11.72 25.66
C SER A 63 6.67 11.30 26.40
N ALA A 64 6.74 10.10 26.97
CA ALA A 64 7.94 9.59 27.65
C ALA A 64 9.03 9.17 26.65
N ILE A 65 8.62 8.69 25.48
CA ILE A 65 9.48 8.36 24.36
C ILE A 65 10.24 9.61 23.87
N ILE A 66 9.60 10.78 23.89
CA ILE A 66 10.16 12.03 23.36
C ILE A 66 10.72 12.96 24.46
N GLY A 67 10.15 12.94 25.67
CA GLY A 67 10.42 13.94 26.72
C GLY A 67 11.41 13.54 27.82
N ASP A 68 11.71 14.49 28.71
CA ASP A 68 12.72 14.38 29.78
C ASP A 68 12.32 13.52 30.99
N SER A 69 11.11 12.98 31.01
CA SER A 69 10.59 12.15 32.11
C SER A 69 10.42 10.71 31.62
N PRO A 70 11.43 9.85 31.85
CA PRO A 70 11.47 8.50 31.28
C PRO A 70 10.45 7.56 31.94
N MET A 71 9.97 7.89 33.14
CA MET A 71 9.00 7.09 33.89
C MET A 71 7.61 7.72 33.88
N LYS A 72 6.59 6.93 33.55
CA LYS A 72 5.17 7.29 33.61
C LYS A 72 4.36 6.24 34.35
N THR A 73 3.28 6.70 34.97
CA THR A 73 2.40 5.85 35.74
C THR A 73 0.96 6.09 35.36
N VAL A 74 0.17 5.02 35.24
CA VAL A 74 -1.27 5.07 34.96
C VAL A 74 -1.99 4.12 35.89
N ASN A 75 -3.05 4.61 36.51
CA ASN A 75 -3.92 3.80 37.36
C ASN A 75 -5.03 3.22 36.50
N ILE A 76 -5.32 1.94 36.69
CA ILE A 76 -6.40 1.23 36.00
C ILE A 76 -7.27 0.53 37.03
N ASN A 77 -8.58 0.74 36.94
CA ASN A 77 -9.54 -0.07 37.69
C ASN A 77 -9.68 -1.42 37.00
N LEU A 78 -9.37 -2.51 37.70
CA LEU A 78 -9.43 -3.84 37.11
C LEU A 78 -10.87 -4.32 36.91
N GLY A 79 -11.87 -3.83 37.66
CA GLY A 79 -13.28 -4.17 37.42
C GLY A 79 -13.62 -5.67 37.54
N GLY A 80 -12.74 -6.50 38.11
CA GLY A 80 -12.87 -7.96 38.12
C GLY A 80 -12.12 -8.67 36.98
N GLY A 81 -11.48 -7.91 36.09
CA GLY A 81 -10.63 -8.42 35.03
C GLY A 81 -9.19 -8.70 35.48
N SER A 82 -8.34 -9.01 34.50
CA SER A 82 -6.91 -9.22 34.68
C SER A 82 -6.09 -8.29 33.78
N LEU A 83 -4.93 -7.90 34.28
CA LEU A 83 -3.94 -7.10 33.57
C LEU A 83 -2.62 -7.89 33.53
N VAL A 84 -2.05 -8.04 32.34
CA VAL A 84 -0.86 -8.84 32.09
C VAL A 84 0.12 -8.06 31.21
N VAL A 85 1.37 -8.02 31.62
CA VAL A 85 2.51 -7.54 30.82
C VAL A 85 3.16 -8.77 30.19
N GLU A 86 3.09 -8.88 28.87
CA GLU A 86 3.60 -10.01 28.10
C GLU A 86 4.72 -9.54 27.16
N PRO A 87 6.00 -9.87 27.45
CA PRO A 87 7.08 -9.60 26.51
C PRO A 87 6.96 -10.55 25.31
N ASN A 88 7.52 -10.15 24.17
CA ASN A 88 7.50 -11.00 22.98
C ASN A 88 8.10 -12.40 23.28
N GLY A 89 7.46 -13.45 22.76
CA GLY A 89 7.88 -14.84 22.94
C GLY A 89 7.32 -15.52 24.19
N THR A 90 6.66 -14.80 25.09
CA THR A 90 5.87 -15.39 26.17
C THR A 90 4.39 -15.42 25.77
N GLY A 91 3.85 -16.60 25.52
CA GLY A 91 2.49 -16.76 24.99
C GLY A 91 2.43 -16.60 23.47
N ARG A 92 1.66 -15.62 22.97
CA ARG A 92 1.51 -15.39 21.53
C ARG A 92 2.49 -14.35 21.03
N GLU A 93 3.28 -14.72 20.02
CA GLU A 93 4.26 -13.85 19.41
C GLU A 93 3.64 -12.54 18.90
N SER A 94 4.38 -11.46 19.11
CA SER A 94 4.01 -10.10 18.72
C SER A 94 5.26 -9.37 18.26
N TYR A 95 5.40 -9.21 16.95
CA TYR A 95 6.59 -8.61 16.34
C TYR A 95 6.28 -8.00 14.98
N MET A 96 7.15 -7.08 14.56
CA MET A 96 7.12 -6.42 13.27
C MET A 96 8.39 -6.74 12.48
N VAL A 97 8.26 -7.07 11.21
CA VAL A 97 9.37 -7.34 10.28
C VAL A 97 9.31 -6.36 9.12
N ILE A 98 10.30 -5.47 9.04
CA ILE A 98 10.46 -4.52 7.95
C ILE A 98 11.58 -5.00 7.03
N LYS A 99 11.25 -5.29 5.78
CA LYS A 99 12.21 -5.84 4.82
C LYS A 99 12.00 -5.32 3.41
N SER A 100 13.07 -5.29 2.62
CA SER A 100 12.96 -5.09 1.18
C SER A 100 12.52 -6.35 0.45
N VAL A 101 11.95 -6.22 -0.76
CA VAL A 101 11.55 -7.37 -1.60
C VAL A 101 12.73 -8.27 -1.95
N ASN A 102 13.91 -7.68 -2.10
CA ASN A 102 15.15 -8.38 -2.42
C ASN A 102 15.94 -8.83 -1.16
N ASN A 103 15.39 -8.64 0.04
CA ASN A 103 16.03 -8.93 1.34
C ASN A 103 17.40 -8.24 1.55
N THR A 104 17.67 -7.12 0.88
CA THR A 104 18.89 -6.31 1.11
C THR A 104 18.97 -5.75 2.51
N PHE A 105 17.84 -5.54 3.17
CA PHE A 105 17.76 -5.35 4.61
C PHE A 105 16.54 -6.10 5.15
N ASN A 106 16.66 -6.56 6.39
CA ASN A 106 15.60 -7.23 7.13
C ASN A 106 15.74 -6.84 8.60
N ILE A 107 14.71 -6.20 9.14
CA ILE A 107 14.67 -5.65 10.50
C ILE A 107 13.49 -6.31 11.21
N THR A 108 13.78 -7.09 12.26
CA THR A 108 12.76 -7.67 13.13
C THR A 108 12.76 -6.92 14.45
N ILE A 109 11.59 -6.42 14.85
CA ILE A 109 11.38 -5.70 16.11
C ILE A 109 10.36 -6.49 16.94
N PRO A 110 10.74 -7.07 18.08
CA PRO A 110 9.77 -7.64 19.01
C PRO A 110 8.92 -6.52 19.61
N MET A 111 7.60 -6.68 19.70
CA MET A 111 6.72 -5.65 20.28
C MET A 111 6.36 -5.97 21.72
N GLY A 112 5.90 -7.20 22.00
CA GLY A 112 5.24 -7.50 23.29
C GLY A 112 3.95 -6.69 23.48
N LYS A 113 3.27 -6.85 24.61
CA LYS A 113 2.01 -6.14 24.87
C LYS A 113 1.71 -5.98 26.36
N VAL A 114 0.95 -4.94 26.69
CA VAL A 114 0.24 -4.83 27.97
C VAL A 114 -1.23 -5.10 27.69
N LYS A 115 -1.81 -6.11 28.33
CA LYS A 115 -3.11 -6.67 27.99
C LYS A 115 -4.03 -6.67 29.20
N TYR A 116 -5.18 -6.03 29.07
CA TYR A 116 -6.31 -6.16 29.98
C TYR A 116 -7.36 -7.13 29.40
N SER A 117 -7.87 -8.03 30.21
CA SER A 117 -8.91 -9.00 29.82
C SER A 117 -10.07 -8.98 30.81
N LEU A 118 -11.30 -8.88 30.29
CA LEU A 118 -12.54 -9.05 31.05
C LEU A 118 -13.55 -9.86 30.22
N GLY A 119 -13.83 -11.10 30.65
CA GLY A 119 -14.62 -12.04 29.86
C GLY A 119 -13.99 -12.30 28.49
N ASP A 120 -14.75 -12.10 27.41
CA ASP A 120 -14.29 -12.25 26.03
C ASP A 120 -13.74 -10.95 25.41
N ARG A 121 -13.61 -9.88 26.20
CA ARG A 121 -13.06 -8.60 25.77
C ARG A 121 -11.60 -8.48 26.17
N ILE A 122 -10.78 -8.03 25.23
CA ILE A 122 -9.36 -7.77 25.46
C ILE A 122 -9.02 -6.36 24.99
N VAL A 123 -8.38 -5.57 25.83
CA VAL A 123 -7.80 -4.26 25.46
C VAL A 123 -6.30 -4.37 25.62
N ALA A 124 -5.51 -4.00 24.61
CA ALA A 124 -4.06 -4.09 24.69
C ALA A 124 -3.34 -2.88 24.09
N TYR A 125 -2.24 -2.51 24.72
CA TYR A 125 -1.22 -1.63 24.16
C TYR A 125 -0.13 -2.49 23.50
N GLU A 126 0.06 -2.32 22.20
CA GLU A 126 1.00 -3.11 21.40
C GLU A 126 1.53 -2.29 20.22
N GLY A 127 2.84 -2.33 19.99
CA GLY A 127 3.47 -1.70 18.83
C GLY A 127 3.31 -0.17 18.76
N GLY A 128 2.97 0.48 19.88
CA GLY A 128 2.72 1.91 19.94
C GLY A 128 1.26 2.32 19.72
N GLY A 129 0.32 1.38 19.58
CA GLY A 129 -1.11 1.65 19.46
C GLY A 129 -1.93 0.92 20.52
N VAL A 130 -3.21 1.28 20.63
CA VAL A 130 -4.18 0.63 21.53
C VAL A 130 -5.24 -0.08 20.71
N TRP A 131 -5.45 -1.35 21.00
CA TRP A 131 -6.32 -2.26 20.27
C TRP A 131 -7.37 -2.85 21.21
N SER A 132 -8.61 -2.96 20.76
CA SER A 132 -9.70 -3.62 21.48
C SER A 132 -10.21 -4.80 20.66
N LYS A 133 -10.22 -5.99 21.25
CA LYS A 133 -10.60 -7.24 20.62
C LYS A 133 -11.93 -7.74 21.16
N TYR A 134 -12.78 -8.06 20.21
CA TYR A 134 -14.12 -8.57 20.33
C TYR A 134 -14.12 -10.03 19.85
N PRO A 135 -15.12 -10.85 20.20
CA PRO A 135 -15.27 -12.19 19.63
C PRO A 135 -15.29 -12.23 18.10
N ALA A 136 -15.79 -11.16 17.47
CA ALA A 136 -15.95 -11.06 16.02
C ALA A 136 -14.73 -10.46 15.28
N GLY A 137 -13.79 -9.82 15.98
CA GLY A 137 -12.66 -9.11 15.37
C GLY A 137 -12.06 -8.07 16.31
N SER A 138 -11.09 -7.31 15.82
CA SER A 138 -10.39 -6.27 16.57
C SER A 138 -10.65 -4.89 15.97
N VAL A 139 -10.61 -3.86 16.81
CA VAL A 139 -10.72 -2.46 16.40
C VAL A 139 -9.59 -1.65 17.03
N MET A 140 -9.17 -0.61 16.32
CA MET A 140 -8.20 0.36 16.82
C MET A 140 -8.89 1.39 17.73
N ILE A 141 -8.33 1.61 18.92
CA ILE A 141 -8.78 2.62 19.88
C ILE A 141 -7.88 3.85 19.83
N SER A 142 -6.56 3.64 19.80
CA SER A 142 -5.56 4.69 19.60
C SER A 142 -4.59 4.28 18.49
N PRO A 143 -4.32 5.15 17.52
CA PRO A 143 -3.47 4.81 16.40
C PRO A 143 -2.02 4.60 16.84
N PRO A 144 -1.31 3.66 16.21
CA PRO A 144 0.12 3.53 16.40
C PRO A 144 0.85 4.71 15.75
N GLU A 145 2.08 4.95 16.19
CA GLU A 145 3.00 5.91 15.58
C GLU A 145 3.58 5.37 14.25
N PHE A 146 2.72 4.93 13.35
CA PHE A 146 3.05 4.50 11.99
C PHE A 146 2.61 5.62 11.05
N HIS A 147 3.57 6.44 10.60
CA HIS A 147 3.29 7.60 9.75
C HIS A 147 3.91 7.46 8.37
N TYR A 148 3.08 7.58 7.33
CA TYR A 148 3.53 7.60 5.94
C TYR A 148 2.90 8.77 5.19
N ASP A 149 3.74 9.71 4.74
CA ASP A 149 3.31 10.92 4.02
C ASP A 149 3.31 10.75 2.49
N GLY A 150 3.47 9.51 1.99
CA GLY A 150 3.65 9.22 0.57
C GLY A 150 5.09 9.35 0.07
N LYS A 151 6.05 9.68 0.95
CA LYS A 151 7.48 9.81 0.63
C LYS A 151 8.40 9.27 1.74
N THR A 152 8.02 9.43 2.99
CA THR A 152 8.77 9.09 4.18
C THR A 152 7.91 8.18 5.06
N LEU A 153 8.40 6.98 5.34
CA LEU A 153 7.83 6.15 6.41
C LEU A 153 8.61 6.43 7.69
N THR A 154 7.92 6.93 8.70
CA THR A 154 8.42 7.09 10.06
C THR A 154 7.72 6.09 10.95
N LEU A 155 8.53 5.21 11.55
CA LEU A 155 8.06 4.03 12.28
C LEU A 155 8.84 3.83 13.58
N PRO A 156 8.53 4.63 14.61
CA PRO A 156 8.86 4.33 16.00
C PRO A 156 8.04 3.11 16.49
N VAL A 157 8.73 2.04 16.91
CA VAL A 157 8.08 0.84 17.44
C VAL A 157 8.46 0.67 18.91
N SER A 158 7.46 0.50 19.77
CA SER A 158 7.66 0.24 21.20
C SER A 158 7.86 -1.25 21.46
N THR A 159 8.94 -1.61 22.15
CA THR A 159 9.25 -2.96 22.65
C THR A 159 8.96 -3.01 24.14
N ILE A 160 7.95 -3.78 24.54
CA ILE A 160 7.55 -4.01 25.92
C ILE A 160 8.42 -5.11 26.54
N ASN A 161 9.13 -4.74 27.60
CA ASN A 161 9.91 -5.62 28.45
C ASN A 161 9.27 -5.66 29.85
N GLY A 162 9.40 -6.79 30.55
CA GLY A 162 8.74 -7.03 31.84
C GLY A 162 7.83 -8.25 31.73
N ASN A 163 7.49 -8.88 32.84
CA ASN A 163 6.59 -10.04 32.88
C ASN A 163 5.90 -10.03 34.24
N ALA A 164 4.65 -9.59 34.25
CA ALA A 164 3.89 -9.41 35.47
C ALA A 164 2.40 -9.55 35.20
N ASP A 165 1.66 -10.08 36.17
CA ASP A 165 0.21 -10.28 36.09
C ASP A 165 -0.47 -9.87 37.41
N ILE A 166 -1.65 -9.26 37.29
CA ILE A 166 -2.51 -8.91 38.42
C ILE A 166 -3.97 -9.06 38.00
N ALA A 167 -4.81 -9.57 38.91
CA ALA A 167 -6.24 -9.72 38.68
C ALA A 167 -7.03 -9.36 39.94
N GLY A 168 -8.27 -8.89 39.76
CA GLY A 168 -9.15 -8.58 40.88
C GLY A 168 -10.09 -7.42 40.60
N LYS A 169 -10.74 -6.92 41.65
CA LYS A 169 -11.71 -5.79 41.58
C LYS A 169 -11.11 -4.45 42.01
N GLY A 170 -9.82 -4.43 42.36
CA GLY A 170 -9.12 -3.24 42.85
C GLY A 170 -8.56 -2.37 41.72
N THR A 171 -7.83 -1.33 42.11
CA THR A 171 -7.02 -0.52 41.18
C THR A 171 -5.61 -1.10 41.10
N ALA A 172 -5.12 -1.30 39.89
CA ALA A 172 -3.72 -1.61 39.62
C ALA A 172 -3.00 -0.37 39.08
N VAL A 173 -1.69 -0.35 39.24
CA VAL A 173 -0.83 0.74 38.77
C VAL A 173 0.12 0.20 37.71
N ILE A 174 0.09 0.75 36.51
CA ILE A 174 1.02 0.41 35.43
C ILE A 174 2.15 1.43 35.43
N ILE A 175 3.39 0.94 35.49
CA ILE A 175 4.61 1.75 35.48
C ILE A 175 5.33 1.49 34.17
N PHE A 176 5.54 2.54 33.38
CA PHE A 176 6.29 2.51 32.13
C PHE A 176 7.59 3.28 32.31
N GLU A 177 8.72 2.66 31.98
CA GLU A 177 10.03 3.28 32.03
C GLU A 177 10.76 3.11 30.70
N LYS A 178 11.05 4.23 30.03
CA LYS A 178 11.89 4.25 28.84
C LYS A 178 13.31 3.87 29.22
N ASN A 179 13.80 2.78 28.63
CA ASN A 179 15.13 2.25 28.91
C ASN A 179 16.16 2.70 27.86
N SER A 180 15.85 2.50 26.57
CA SER A 180 16.75 2.90 25.48
C SER A 180 16.00 3.16 24.17
N THR A 181 16.68 3.86 23.26
CA THR A 181 16.21 4.10 21.89
C THR A 181 17.30 3.72 20.91
N ILE A 182 16.95 2.95 19.89
CA ILE A 182 17.88 2.50 18.84
C ILE A 182 17.32 2.92 17.48
N VAL A 183 18.10 3.69 16.72
CA VAL A 183 17.77 3.98 15.31
C VAL A 183 18.21 2.80 14.46
N LEU A 184 17.24 2.08 13.90
CA LEU A 184 17.48 0.88 13.09
C LEU A 184 17.64 1.20 11.61
N PHE A 185 17.00 2.27 11.12
CA PHE A 185 17.13 2.77 9.75
C PHE A 185 16.93 4.29 9.71
N PRO A 186 17.76 5.09 9.01
CA PRO A 186 19.03 4.69 8.38
C PRO A 186 20.12 4.46 9.44
N ASN A 187 20.96 3.44 9.25
CA ASN A 187 22.07 3.15 10.15
C ASN A 187 23.15 2.30 9.45
N THR A 188 24.16 2.96 8.88
CA THR A 188 25.26 2.31 8.14
C THR A 188 26.24 1.53 9.01
N THR A 189 26.22 1.75 10.33
CA THR A 189 27.06 1.00 11.27
C THR A 189 26.51 -0.41 11.49
N ILE A 190 25.19 -0.60 11.43
CA ILE A 190 24.55 -1.92 11.49
C ILE A 190 24.66 -2.63 10.13
N ASP A 191 24.35 -1.91 9.05
CA ASP A 191 24.39 -2.44 7.69
C ASP A 191 24.56 -1.29 6.68
N ILE A 192 25.58 -1.40 5.83
CA ILE A 192 25.95 -0.38 4.84
C ILE A 192 24.80 -0.02 3.87
N ASN A 193 23.85 -0.92 3.66
CA ASN A 193 22.69 -0.70 2.79
C ASN A 193 21.56 0.10 3.46
N ARG A 194 21.63 0.34 4.77
CA ARG A 194 20.62 1.11 5.51
C ARG A 194 20.85 2.61 5.39
N THR A 195 20.73 3.12 4.17
CA THR A 195 20.92 4.53 3.83
C THR A 195 19.63 5.17 3.32
N ASN A 196 19.55 6.47 3.50
CA ASN A 196 18.54 7.32 2.88
C ASN A 196 19.22 8.25 1.87
N PRO A 197 18.55 8.60 0.75
CA PRO A 197 17.29 8.03 0.26
C PRO A 197 17.42 6.54 -0.09
N LEU A 198 16.32 5.79 -0.03
CA LEU A 198 16.29 4.38 -0.38
C LEU A 198 16.76 4.17 -1.82
N SER A 199 17.68 3.22 -2.01
CA SER A 199 18.07 2.77 -3.34
C SER A 199 17.04 1.76 -3.87
N TYR A 200 16.39 2.09 -4.98
CA TYR A 200 15.46 1.20 -5.66
C TYR A 200 16.07 -0.12 -6.07
N ASN A 201 17.30 -0.09 -6.61
CA ASN A 201 18.00 -1.29 -7.04
C ASN A 201 18.20 -2.28 -5.88
N LEU A 202 18.22 -1.78 -4.64
CA LEU A 202 18.30 -2.61 -3.44
C LEU A 202 16.91 -2.99 -2.94
N SER A 203 15.98 -2.04 -2.89
CA SER A 203 14.74 -2.24 -2.15
C SER A 203 13.60 -2.77 -3.00
N GLY A 204 13.41 -2.24 -4.22
CA GLY A 204 12.24 -2.46 -5.07
C GLY A 204 10.95 -2.05 -4.36
N LYS A 205 10.47 -2.91 -3.45
CA LYS A 205 9.36 -2.63 -2.53
C LYS A 205 9.82 -2.86 -1.09
N VAL A 206 9.22 -2.15 -0.15
CA VAL A 206 9.40 -2.40 1.28
C VAL A 206 8.12 -3.00 1.85
N TYR A 207 8.27 -4.07 2.62
CA TYR A 207 7.17 -4.72 3.32
C TYR A 207 7.31 -4.46 4.81
N VAL A 208 6.24 -3.96 5.44
CA VAL A 208 6.07 -3.95 6.89
C VAL A 208 5.10 -5.07 7.24
N ASN A 209 5.64 -6.14 7.81
CA ASN A 209 4.90 -7.33 8.19
C ASN A 209 4.66 -7.33 9.69
N ILE A 210 3.42 -7.37 10.13
CA ILE A 210 3.03 -7.30 11.53
C ILE A 210 2.37 -8.62 11.90
N THR A 211 2.96 -9.35 12.84
CA THR A 211 2.38 -10.55 13.43
C THR A 211 1.78 -10.19 14.77
N SER A 212 0.45 -10.32 14.92
CA SER A 212 -0.27 -9.84 16.10
C SER A 212 -1.63 -10.54 16.26
N ASP A 213 -2.12 -10.66 17.50
CA ASP A 213 -3.51 -11.07 17.75
C ASP A 213 -4.57 -10.07 17.26
N PHE A 214 -4.14 -8.84 16.94
CA PHE A 214 -4.94 -7.71 16.46
C PHE A 214 -4.63 -7.39 14.99
N TYR A 215 -4.13 -8.37 14.23
CA TYR A 215 -3.69 -8.16 12.84
C TYR A 215 -4.78 -7.55 11.94
N ASP A 216 -6.05 -7.88 12.18
CA ASP A 216 -7.19 -7.33 11.46
C ASP A 216 -7.33 -5.82 11.68
N ALA A 217 -7.25 -5.35 12.93
CA ALA A 217 -7.25 -3.91 13.23
C ALA A 217 -6.01 -3.18 12.68
N TRP A 218 -4.84 -3.82 12.73
CA TRP A 218 -3.63 -3.30 12.06
C TRP A 218 -3.83 -3.16 10.55
N ALA A 219 -4.52 -4.11 9.92
CA ALA A 219 -4.82 -4.05 8.50
C ALA A 219 -5.82 -2.94 8.17
N ASP A 220 -6.85 -2.77 9.00
CA ASP A 220 -7.82 -1.68 8.83
C ASP A 220 -7.13 -0.32 8.94
N TYR A 221 -6.31 -0.10 9.98
CA TYR A 221 -5.50 1.12 10.09
C TYR A 221 -4.58 1.33 8.88
N ALA A 222 -3.87 0.29 8.44
CA ALA A 222 -2.97 0.41 7.31
C ALA A 222 -3.68 0.70 5.98
N ARG A 223 -4.96 0.33 5.84
CA ARG A 223 -5.78 0.65 4.65
C ARG A 223 -6.25 2.10 4.63
N ASP A 224 -6.36 2.74 5.79
CA ASP A 224 -6.64 4.18 5.88
C ASP A 224 -5.43 5.03 5.45
N LEU A 225 -4.24 4.45 5.46
CA LEU A 225 -3.04 5.09 4.93
C LEU A 225 -3.06 5.10 3.41
N LEU A 226 -2.87 6.29 2.82
CA LEU A 226 -2.79 6.43 1.38
C LEU A 226 -1.54 5.74 0.82
N TYR A 227 -1.66 5.22 -0.40
CA TYR A 227 -0.55 4.65 -1.20
C TYR A 227 0.11 3.39 -0.61
N THR A 228 -0.60 2.68 0.27
CA THR A 228 -0.18 1.38 0.78
C THR A 228 -0.92 0.25 0.07
N GLY A 229 -0.25 -0.88 -0.16
CA GLY A 229 -0.92 -2.14 -0.48
C GLY A 229 -1.07 -2.95 0.80
N VAL A 230 -2.28 -3.41 1.15
CA VAL A 230 -2.49 -4.17 2.40
C VAL A 230 -3.06 -5.54 2.10
N SER A 231 -2.43 -6.57 2.68
CA SER A 231 -2.93 -7.95 2.65
C SER A 231 -2.87 -8.56 4.04
N THR A 232 -3.76 -9.52 4.30
CA THR A 232 -3.84 -10.24 5.57
C THR A 232 -3.69 -11.73 5.37
N ASP A 233 -3.06 -12.40 6.32
CA ASP A 233 -2.97 -13.85 6.43
C ASP A 233 -3.54 -14.27 7.81
N PRO A 234 -4.83 -14.63 7.87
CA PRO A 234 -5.49 -15.03 9.12
C PRO A 234 -4.88 -16.28 9.78
N ALA A 235 -4.34 -17.22 9.01
CA ALA A 235 -3.79 -18.46 9.55
C ALA A 235 -2.52 -18.18 10.39
N ASN A 236 -1.72 -17.22 9.94
CA ASN A 236 -0.52 -16.77 10.65
C ASN A 236 -0.75 -15.49 11.49
N ARG A 237 -1.99 -14.97 11.54
CA ARG A 237 -2.36 -13.72 12.23
C ARG A 237 -1.45 -12.55 11.84
N LYS A 238 -1.32 -12.36 10.54
CA LYS A 238 -0.32 -11.45 9.97
C LYS A 238 -0.96 -10.43 9.04
N THR A 239 -0.46 -9.21 9.13
CA THR A 239 -0.77 -8.11 8.20
C THR A 239 0.50 -7.72 7.47
N SER A 240 0.39 -7.54 6.15
CA SER A 240 1.50 -7.11 5.31
C SER A 240 1.13 -5.80 4.63
N VAL A 241 1.91 -4.76 4.93
CA VAL A 241 1.83 -3.44 4.30
C VAL A 241 2.95 -3.33 3.28
N GLU A 242 2.60 -3.15 2.01
CA GLU A 242 3.49 -2.98 0.88
C GLU A 242 3.64 -1.49 0.54
N LEU A 243 4.87 -1.02 0.48
CA LEU A 243 5.26 0.32 0.08
C LEU A 243 6.17 0.24 -1.14
N LYS A 244 5.83 0.98 -2.19
CA LYS A 244 6.59 1.01 -3.45
C LYS A 244 7.73 2.01 -3.32
N VAL A 245 8.93 1.63 -3.74
CA VAL A 245 10.11 2.53 -3.76
C VAL A 245 10.33 3.01 -5.19
N VAL A 246 10.75 4.25 -5.37
CA VAL A 246 11.23 4.75 -6.67
C VAL A 246 12.75 4.90 -6.68
N PRO A 247 13.41 4.80 -7.84
CA PRO A 247 14.85 5.05 -7.96
C PRO A 247 15.30 6.33 -7.25
N SER A 248 16.30 6.23 -6.38
CA SER A 248 16.98 7.42 -5.83
C SER A 248 17.66 8.25 -6.93
N SER A 249 17.99 7.61 -8.05
CA SER A 249 18.50 8.21 -9.28
C SER A 249 17.41 8.71 -10.24
N LEU A 250 16.14 8.79 -9.81
CA LEU A 250 15.06 9.37 -10.61
C LEU A 250 15.44 10.81 -10.99
N GLY A 251 15.44 11.10 -12.29
CA GLY A 251 15.90 12.35 -12.90
C GLY A 251 17.37 12.36 -13.32
N GLY A 252 18.13 11.30 -13.01
CA GLY A 252 19.52 11.07 -13.41
C GLY A 252 19.66 10.02 -14.52
N SER A 253 20.89 9.88 -15.04
CA SER A 253 21.22 8.90 -16.09
C SER A 253 21.51 7.52 -15.50
N ASN A 254 20.80 6.50 -15.95
CA ASN A 254 20.91 5.12 -15.50
C ASN A 254 21.03 4.15 -16.69
N PRO A 255 21.68 2.99 -16.56
CA PRO A 255 21.61 1.94 -17.58
C PRO A 255 20.15 1.57 -17.88
N ILE A 256 19.86 1.24 -19.13
CA ILE A 256 18.52 0.76 -19.51
C ILE A 256 18.31 -0.63 -18.91
N SER A 257 17.35 -0.76 -17.99
CA SER A 257 16.97 -2.03 -17.35
C SER A 257 15.47 -2.25 -17.48
N TYR A 258 15.06 -3.52 -17.60
CA TYR A 258 13.66 -3.92 -17.73
C TYR A 258 13.22 -4.77 -16.54
N PRO A 259 11.96 -4.62 -16.06
CA PRO A 259 10.99 -3.62 -16.49
C PRO A 259 11.39 -2.18 -16.10
N ILE A 260 11.06 -1.20 -16.95
CA ILE A 260 11.14 0.23 -16.61
C ILE A 260 9.85 0.58 -15.87
N ASN A 261 9.93 0.75 -14.55
CA ASN A 261 8.76 0.92 -13.69
C ASN A 261 8.28 2.38 -13.65
N MET A 262 6.98 2.58 -13.87
CA MET A 262 6.27 3.86 -13.75
C MET A 262 5.36 3.76 -12.53
N TRP A 263 5.92 3.98 -11.33
CA TRP A 263 5.19 3.85 -10.07
C TRP A 263 4.89 5.21 -9.46
N GLY A 264 3.66 5.39 -9.00
CA GLY A 264 3.23 6.65 -8.41
C GLY A 264 3.24 7.81 -9.41
N LEU A 265 3.06 7.53 -10.71
CA LEU A 265 2.79 8.59 -11.66
C LEU A 265 1.40 9.15 -11.34
N PRO A 266 1.25 10.45 -11.03
CA PRO A 266 -0.02 11.00 -10.60
C PRO A 266 -1.03 11.04 -11.76
N GLY A 267 -2.29 10.70 -11.46
CA GLY A 267 -3.40 10.77 -12.43
C GLY A 267 -3.98 12.18 -12.61
N ASP A 268 -3.38 13.20 -12.00
CA ASP A 268 -3.89 14.59 -11.92
C ASP A 268 -3.38 15.52 -13.04
N ASN A 269 -2.95 14.93 -14.16
CA ASN A 269 -2.27 15.59 -15.28
C ASN A 269 -0.89 16.16 -14.97
N THR A 270 -0.28 15.96 -13.80
CA THR A 270 1.08 16.46 -13.57
C THR A 270 2.05 15.86 -14.60
N PRO A 271 2.72 16.69 -15.43
CA PRO A 271 3.55 16.20 -16.51
C PRO A 271 4.81 15.51 -15.99
N LEU A 272 5.36 14.57 -16.76
CA LEU A 272 6.71 14.09 -16.54
C LEU A 272 7.74 15.20 -16.77
N ASP A 273 8.81 15.17 -15.98
CA ASP A 273 9.90 16.14 -16.05
C ASP A 273 10.95 15.75 -17.09
N LYS A 274 11.30 14.45 -17.15
CA LYS A 274 12.33 13.92 -18.05
C LYS A 274 11.95 12.53 -18.53
N TRP A 275 12.08 12.30 -19.83
CA TRP A 275 12.08 10.97 -20.40
C TRP A 275 12.92 10.97 -21.66
N SER A 276 14.16 10.50 -21.54
CA SER A 276 15.06 10.38 -22.67
C SER A 276 15.95 9.15 -22.61
N PHE A 277 16.47 8.76 -23.77
CA PHE A 277 17.39 7.66 -23.93
C PHE A 277 18.62 8.12 -24.71
N ARG A 278 19.80 7.71 -24.27
CA ARG A 278 21.01 7.71 -25.08
C ARG A 278 21.28 6.28 -25.50
N ILE A 279 21.13 6.00 -26.78
CA ILE A 279 21.21 4.65 -27.33
C ILE A 279 22.48 4.54 -28.15
N TYR A 280 23.34 3.61 -27.76
CA TYR A 280 24.48 3.18 -28.55
C TYR A 280 24.08 1.97 -29.40
N SER A 281 24.57 1.93 -30.63
CA SER A 281 24.41 0.77 -31.52
C SER A 281 25.57 0.70 -32.51
N ASN A 282 26.07 -0.51 -32.74
CA ASN A 282 27.03 -0.77 -33.80
C ASN A 282 26.37 -0.92 -35.19
N HIS A 283 25.04 -1.06 -35.24
CA HIS A 283 24.28 -1.36 -36.46
C HIS A 283 22.99 -0.51 -36.52
N PHE A 284 23.13 0.81 -36.59
CA PHE A 284 21.95 1.71 -36.60
C PHE A 284 21.01 1.47 -37.78
N ASN A 285 21.51 1.06 -38.95
CA ASN A 285 20.69 0.70 -40.11
C ASN A 285 19.74 -0.48 -39.88
N SER A 286 19.96 -1.29 -38.86
CA SER A 286 19.10 -2.40 -38.47
C SER A 286 18.58 -2.28 -37.05
N LEU A 287 18.74 -1.10 -36.41
CA LEU A 287 18.17 -0.83 -35.09
C LEU A 287 16.64 -0.85 -35.18
N ASN A 288 16.03 -1.76 -34.45
CA ASN A 288 14.59 -1.83 -34.26
C ASN A 288 14.30 -2.20 -32.81
N TRP A 289 14.09 -1.18 -32.00
CA TRP A 289 13.91 -1.32 -30.57
C TRP A 289 12.54 -0.82 -30.17
N ASP A 290 11.77 -1.62 -29.44
CA ASP A 290 10.53 -1.18 -28.85
C ASP A 290 10.45 -1.44 -27.35
N ILE A 291 9.70 -0.56 -26.68
CA ILE A 291 9.30 -0.70 -25.29
C ILE A 291 7.79 -0.68 -25.21
N ARG A 292 7.23 -1.60 -24.44
CA ARG A 292 5.78 -1.85 -24.37
C ARG A 292 5.32 -1.83 -22.92
N ALA A 293 4.33 -1.01 -22.63
CA ALA A 293 3.64 -0.99 -21.36
C ALA A 293 2.24 -1.59 -21.48
N SER A 294 1.84 -2.28 -20.42
CA SER A 294 0.47 -2.73 -20.19
C SER A 294 0.05 -2.30 -18.79
N SER A 295 -1.15 -1.75 -18.65
CA SER A 295 -1.71 -1.37 -17.35
C SER A 295 -2.82 -2.34 -16.89
N PRO A 296 -3.18 -2.33 -15.59
CA PRO A 296 -4.41 -2.96 -15.12
C PRO A 296 -5.62 -2.33 -15.83
N GLY A 297 -6.35 -3.11 -16.64
CA GLY A 297 -7.45 -2.60 -17.48
C GLY A 297 -7.19 -2.65 -18.98
N ASN A 298 -6.26 -3.51 -19.43
CA ASN A 298 -6.01 -3.84 -20.84
C ASN A 298 -5.48 -2.71 -21.72
N LYS A 299 -5.15 -1.53 -21.17
CA LYS A 299 -4.50 -0.48 -21.94
C LYS A 299 -3.07 -0.87 -22.30
N ARG A 300 -2.65 -0.49 -23.51
CA ARG A 300 -1.29 -0.72 -24.00
C ARG A 300 -0.70 0.55 -24.58
N LEU A 301 0.58 0.78 -24.31
CA LEU A 301 1.35 1.89 -24.87
C LEU A 301 2.69 1.37 -25.38
N ILE A 302 3.04 1.70 -26.61
CA ILE A 302 4.25 1.21 -27.26
C ILE A 302 5.00 2.40 -27.84
N TYR A 303 6.31 2.46 -27.56
CA TYR A 303 7.25 3.31 -28.29
C TYR A 303 8.18 2.40 -29.09
N GLN A 304 8.27 2.65 -30.39
CA GLN A 304 9.21 1.98 -31.27
C GLN A 304 10.20 3.00 -31.82
N LEU A 305 11.47 2.63 -31.78
CA LEU A 305 12.59 3.34 -32.37
C LEU A 305 13.16 2.51 -33.50
N THR A 306 13.16 3.08 -34.70
CA THR A 306 13.85 2.54 -35.86
C THR A 306 14.90 3.53 -36.33
N ALA A 307 16.00 3.06 -36.91
CA ALA A 307 17.02 3.96 -37.44
C ALA A 307 17.52 3.60 -38.83
N THR A 308 18.05 4.62 -39.50
CA THR A 308 18.88 4.52 -40.69
C THR A 308 20.35 4.74 -40.29
N ASN A 309 21.27 4.89 -41.24
CA ASN A 309 22.65 5.26 -40.90
C ASN A 309 22.83 6.71 -40.43
N THR A 310 21.86 7.59 -40.68
CA THR A 310 22.00 9.04 -40.43
C THR A 310 21.05 9.57 -39.37
N TYR A 311 19.89 8.94 -39.20
CA TYR A 311 18.90 9.38 -38.24
C TYR A 311 18.02 8.23 -37.74
N ALA A 312 17.41 8.43 -36.57
CA ALA A 312 16.39 7.57 -36.00
C ALA A 312 15.01 8.24 -36.01
N THR A 313 13.96 7.43 -35.98
CA THR A 313 12.55 7.85 -35.99
C THR A 313 11.79 7.13 -34.89
N VAL A 314 10.83 7.82 -34.28
CA VAL A 314 9.99 7.28 -33.21
C VAL A 314 8.56 7.10 -33.71
N LYS A 315 7.97 5.95 -33.40
CA LYS A 315 6.54 5.69 -33.50
C LYS A 315 5.96 5.45 -32.11
N ALA A 316 4.77 5.98 -31.86
CA ALA A 316 4.00 5.74 -30.65
C ALA A 316 2.66 5.10 -31.01
N GLY A 317 2.24 4.08 -30.26
CA GLY A 317 0.96 3.40 -30.44
C GLY A 317 0.25 3.21 -29.11
N TYR A 318 -1.06 3.48 -29.05
CA TYR A 318 -1.86 3.35 -27.84
C TYR A 318 -3.20 2.63 -28.09
N GLU A 319 -3.55 1.70 -27.21
CA GLU A 319 -4.76 0.86 -27.29
C GLU A 319 -5.52 0.93 -25.95
N ASP A 320 -6.85 1.11 -26.01
CA ASP A 320 -7.76 1.25 -24.86
C ASP A 320 -9.11 0.57 -25.14
N ASP A 321 -9.09 -0.73 -25.42
CA ASP A 321 -10.26 -1.60 -25.28
C ASP A 321 -9.76 -3.04 -25.22
N GLY A 322 -10.45 -3.89 -24.47
CA GLY A 322 -10.07 -5.28 -24.32
C GLY A 322 -11.22 -6.18 -24.70
N GLN A 323 -11.37 -6.53 -25.98
CA GLN A 323 -12.16 -7.70 -26.39
C GLN A 323 -11.66 -8.41 -27.66
N GLY A 324 -10.48 -8.10 -28.24
CA GLY A 324 -9.99 -8.85 -29.41
C GLY A 324 -8.49 -8.76 -29.67
N TYR A 325 -7.91 -9.79 -30.30
CA TYR A 325 -6.52 -9.79 -30.79
C TYR A 325 -6.30 -8.87 -32.00
N ASP A 326 -7.34 -8.14 -32.43
CA ASP A 326 -7.39 -7.33 -33.64
C ASP A 326 -7.87 -5.87 -33.41
N ASP A 327 -7.86 -5.39 -32.16
CA ASP A 327 -8.43 -4.09 -31.81
C ASP A 327 -7.58 -2.90 -32.30
N SER A 328 -8.30 -1.79 -32.45
CA SER A 328 -7.90 -0.58 -33.13
C SER A 328 -7.07 0.33 -32.21
N ALA A 329 -5.80 0.61 -32.53
CA ALA A 329 -4.93 1.45 -31.71
C ALA A 329 -4.56 2.79 -32.39
N GLU A 330 -4.50 3.86 -31.61
CA GLU A 330 -4.08 5.20 -32.04
C GLU A 330 -2.58 5.21 -32.33
N THR A 331 -2.18 5.50 -33.58
CA THR A 331 -0.76 5.53 -33.98
C THR A 331 -0.26 6.89 -34.42
N TRP A 332 0.97 7.18 -34.01
CA TRP A 332 1.69 8.41 -34.29
C TRP A 332 3.07 8.09 -34.82
N SER A 333 3.49 8.79 -35.88
CA SER A 333 4.84 8.62 -36.44
C SER A 333 5.55 9.96 -36.56
N SER A 334 6.84 9.97 -36.23
CA SER A 334 7.66 11.17 -36.36
C SER A 334 7.97 11.43 -37.84
N GLY A 335 7.51 12.56 -38.37
CA GLY A 335 8.00 13.06 -39.67
C GLY A 335 9.40 13.67 -39.57
N ALA A 336 9.80 14.13 -38.38
CA ALA A 336 11.14 14.64 -38.07
C ALA A 336 11.99 13.56 -37.39
N SER A 337 13.31 13.62 -37.60
CA SER A 337 14.24 12.56 -37.24
C SER A 337 15.30 12.98 -36.23
N PHE A 338 15.72 12.07 -35.36
CA PHE A 338 16.81 12.27 -34.40
C PHE A 338 18.15 11.94 -35.06
N PRO A 339 19.09 12.89 -35.19
CA PRO A 339 20.35 12.64 -35.88
C PRO A 339 21.22 11.66 -35.11
N ILE A 340 21.84 10.71 -35.83
CA ILE A 340 22.88 9.85 -35.28
C ILE A 340 24.16 10.66 -35.14
N GLN A 341 24.80 10.52 -33.99
CA GLN A 341 26.00 11.25 -33.60
C GLN A 341 27.16 10.28 -33.37
N GLY A 342 28.38 10.82 -33.37
CA GLY A 342 29.60 10.04 -33.21
C GLY A 342 30.04 9.30 -34.48
N THR A 343 31.08 8.50 -34.35
CA THR A 343 31.67 7.70 -35.43
C THR A 343 31.79 6.26 -34.98
N ALA A 344 31.65 5.31 -35.90
CA ALA A 344 31.77 3.88 -35.58
C ALA A 344 33.12 3.60 -34.88
N PRO A 345 33.14 2.78 -33.80
CA PRO A 345 32.02 2.01 -33.23
C PRO A 345 31.18 2.77 -32.18
N ASN A 346 31.53 4.01 -31.83
CA ASN A 346 30.90 4.77 -30.74
C ASN A 346 29.76 5.68 -31.23
N GLN A 347 28.96 5.19 -32.19
CA GLN A 347 27.79 5.93 -32.66
C GLN A 347 26.69 5.87 -31.59
N TYR A 348 25.95 6.97 -31.47
CA TYR A 348 24.82 7.04 -30.56
C TYR A 348 23.71 7.94 -31.11
N VAL A 349 22.50 7.79 -30.56
CA VAL A 349 21.38 8.70 -30.79
C VAL A 349 20.77 9.09 -29.44
N ASP A 350 20.48 10.38 -29.29
CA ASP A 350 19.76 10.91 -28.13
C ASP A 350 18.29 11.09 -28.50
N ILE A 351 17.41 10.32 -27.85
CA ILE A 351 15.96 10.33 -28.06
C ILE A 351 15.32 10.95 -26.83
N ASP A 352 14.79 12.16 -26.96
CA ASP A 352 13.97 12.79 -25.93
C ASP A 352 12.48 12.59 -26.27
N LEU A 353 11.79 11.74 -25.51
CA LEU A 353 10.34 11.49 -25.70
C LEU A 353 9.49 12.65 -25.20
N LEU A 354 10.10 13.66 -24.56
CA LEU A 354 9.46 14.91 -24.17
C LEU A 354 9.87 16.08 -25.09
N ASN A 355 10.39 15.79 -26.29
CA ASN A 355 10.79 16.82 -27.25
C ASN A 355 9.58 17.59 -27.80
N LYS A 356 9.56 18.92 -27.64
CA LYS A 356 8.49 19.80 -28.11
C LYS A 356 8.62 20.21 -29.59
N SER A 357 9.81 20.06 -30.17
CA SER A 357 10.13 20.48 -31.54
C SER A 357 9.88 19.38 -32.57
N ILE A 358 9.81 18.12 -32.14
CA ILE A 358 9.49 16.99 -33.01
C ILE A 358 7.99 16.80 -33.03
N ASN A 359 7.38 17.01 -34.19
CA ASN A 359 5.96 16.73 -34.40
C ASN A 359 5.79 15.30 -34.91
N LEU A 360 4.87 14.57 -34.28
CA LEU A 360 4.33 13.33 -34.76
C LEU A 360 3.07 13.61 -35.57
N THR A 361 2.91 12.92 -36.69
CA THR A 361 1.69 12.92 -37.47
C THR A 361 0.87 11.71 -37.07
N TYR A 362 -0.41 11.92 -36.76
CA TYR A 362 -1.36 10.83 -36.60
C TYR A 362 -1.51 10.11 -37.92
N THR A 363 -1.16 8.83 -37.95
CA THR A 363 -1.12 8.03 -39.19
C THR A 363 -2.43 7.30 -39.41
N SER A 364 -2.86 6.49 -38.44
CA SER A 364 -4.04 5.64 -38.59
C SER A 364 -4.43 4.94 -37.28
N VAL A 365 -5.58 4.28 -37.34
CA VAL A 365 -5.97 3.23 -36.40
C VAL A 365 -5.47 1.89 -36.94
N SER A 366 -4.54 1.21 -36.26
CA SER A 366 -4.01 -0.11 -36.66
C SER A 366 -3.67 -0.96 -35.44
N GLN A 367 -3.47 -2.27 -35.59
CA GLN A 367 -2.94 -3.13 -34.52
C GLN A 367 -1.53 -2.67 -34.13
N VAL A 368 -1.26 -2.50 -32.83
CA VAL A 368 0.09 -2.18 -32.35
C VAL A 368 0.64 -3.40 -31.61
N GLY A 369 1.37 -4.23 -32.35
CA GLY A 369 2.08 -5.41 -31.83
C GLY A 369 1.18 -6.65 -31.66
N ASN A 370 1.58 -7.77 -32.25
CA ASN A 370 0.96 -9.07 -32.09
C ASN A 370 1.94 -10.04 -31.38
N ASN A 371 1.41 -10.83 -30.43
CA ASN A 371 2.05 -12.05 -29.89
C ASN A 371 1.39 -13.28 -30.50
N ASN A 372 1.56 -13.56 -31.80
CA ASN A 372 0.92 -14.72 -32.40
C ASN A 372 1.62 -16.00 -31.95
N GLY A 373 1.09 -16.62 -30.90
CA GLY A 373 1.40 -17.98 -30.49
C GLY A 373 0.81 -18.99 -31.46
N GLY A 374 1.48 -19.20 -32.60
CA GLY A 374 1.37 -20.43 -33.37
C GLY A 374 2.43 -21.40 -32.87
N SER A 375 2.01 -22.55 -32.34
CA SER A 375 2.91 -23.61 -31.86
C SER A 375 4.02 -23.91 -32.87
N ASN A 376 5.26 -23.94 -32.39
CA ASN A 376 6.43 -24.56 -33.02
C ASN A 376 7.36 -23.71 -33.89
N ASN A 377 7.56 -22.43 -33.60
CA ASN A 377 8.85 -21.74 -33.82
C ASN A 377 8.91 -20.48 -32.94
N GLY A 378 10.06 -20.22 -32.30
CA GLY A 378 10.25 -19.23 -31.22
C GLY A 378 9.45 -17.93 -31.35
N ALA A 379 8.52 -17.74 -30.42
CA ALA A 379 7.53 -16.67 -30.40
C ALA A 379 8.17 -15.27 -30.45
N GLY A 380 8.05 -14.58 -31.59
CA GLY A 380 8.52 -13.21 -31.77
C GLY A 380 7.39 -12.20 -31.71
N CYS A 381 7.59 -11.11 -30.96
CA CYS A 381 6.67 -9.99 -30.99
C CYS A 381 6.81 -9.30 -32.36
N GLN A 382 5.84 -9.54 -33.23
CA GLN A 382 5.76 -8.94 -34.55
C GLN A 382 4.93 -7.65 -34.47
N TYR A 383 5.36 -6.61 -35.16
CA TYR A 383 4.52 -5.45 -35.43
C TYR A 383 3.72 -5.74 -36.70
N ILE A 384 2.39 -5.77 -36.62
CA ILE A 384 1.54 -5.97 -37.80
C ILE A 384 0.97 -4.61 -38.20
N ASP A 385 1.60 -3.96 -39.18
CA ASP A 385 0.90 -2.98 -40.00
C ASP A 385 -0.06 -3.75 -40.92
N LYS A 386 -1.36 -3.77 -40.61
CA LYS A 386 -2.40 -4.05 -41.62
C LYS A 386 -3.56 -3.09 -41.45
N ILE A 387 -3.86 -2.32 -42.50
CA ILE A 387 -5.18 -1.74 -42.72
C ILE A 387 -5.77 -2.38 -43.96
N SER A 388 -6.97 -2.96 -43.78
CA SER A 388 -7.96 -3.04 -44.85
C SER A 388 -9.09 -2.08 -44.47
N GLY A 389 -9.01 -0.84 -44.94
CA GLY A 389 -10.07 0.17 -45.01
C GLY A 389 -10.79 0.57 -43.71
N SER A 390 -10.44 1.73 -43.15
CA SER A 390 -11.45 2.71 -42.76
C SER A 390 -10.89 4.12 -42.88
N GLN A 391 -11.52 4.90 -43.76
CA GLN A 391 -11.42 6.34 -43.76
C GLN A 391 -12.39 6.82 -42.69
N GLU A 392 -11.91 7.35 -41.56
CA GLU A 392 -12.52 8.52 -40.92
C GLU A 392 -11.75 8.93 -39.67
N PHE A 393 -11.66 10.25 -39.51
CA PHE A 393 -10.94 10.91 -38.42
C PHE A 393 -11.83 11.19 -37.21
N ASN A 394 -12.94 10.46 -37.12
CA ASN A 394 -14.10 10.89 -36.34
C ASN A 394 -14.77 9.71 -35.62
N ASP A 395 -13.99 8.72 -35.19
CA ASP A 395 -14.50 7.76 -34.23
C ASP A 395 -14.47 8.41 -32.83
N THR A 396 -15.67 8.66 -32.32
CA THR A 396 -15.95 9.27 -31.03
C THR A 396 -15.56 8.38 -29.83
N ALA A 397 -15.10 7.15 -30.07
CA ALA A 397 -14.74 6.17 -29.05
C ALA A 397 -13.28 6.25 -28.54
N PHE A 398 -12.46 7.16 -29.06
CA PHE A 398 -11.03 7.23 -28.76
C PHE A 398 -10.68 8.22 -27.64
N SER A 399 -9.48 8.07 -27.05
CA SER A 399 -9.00 8.66 -25.78
C SER A 399 -8.77 10.19 -25.82
N TRP A 400 -9.52 10.91 -26.64
CA TRP A 400 -9.33 12.30 -26.99
C TRP A 400 -9.71 13.31 -25.89
N SER A 401 -10.28 12.88 -24.75
CA SER A 401 -10.43 13.76 -23.58
C SER A 401 -9.04 14.00 -22.99
N SER A 402 -8.34 15.02 -23.48
CA SER A 402 -6.94 15.27 -23.15
C SER A 402 -6.71 16.70 -22.67
N PRO A 403 -5.86 16.90 -21.65
CA PRO A 403 -5.27 18.22 -21.37
C PRO A 403 -4.14 18.61 -22.35
N TYR A 404 -3.59 17.65 -23.12
CA TYR A 404 -2.36 17.84 -23.92
C TYR A 404 -2.57 17.75 -25.44
N ILE A 405 -3.48 16.90 -25.91
CA ILE A 405 -3.79 16.72 -27.34
C ILE A 405 -4.92 17.66 -27.75
N THR A 406 -4.69 18.42 -28.81
CA THR A 406 -5.72 19.28 -29.42
C THR A 406 -6.42 18.55 -30.58
N LYS A 407 -7.76 18.54 -30.57
CA LYS A 407 -8.57 17.90 -31.62
C LYS A 407 -8.68 18.72 -32.92
N PHE A 408 -8.17 19.94 -32.94
CA PHE A 408 -8.41 20.95 -33.99
C PHE A 408 -7.14 21.34 -34.76
N ASN A 409 -6.28 20.38 -35.12
CA ASN A 409 -5.10 20.64 -35.95
C ASN A 409 -5.36 20.21 -37.42
N ALA A 410 -5.28 21.16 -38.36
CA ALA A 410 -5.51 20.88 -39.79
C ALA A 410 -4.58 19.80 -40.37
N ASN A 411 -3.39 19.62 -39.79
CA ASN A 411 -2.38 18.66 -40.23
C ASN A 411 -2.34 17.36 -39.42
N LYS A 412 -3.20 17.20 -38.40
CA LYS A 412 -3.23 15.99 -37.56
C LYS A 412 -1.88 15.72 -36.86
N THR A 413 -1.11 16.77 -36.62
CA THR A 413 0.22 16.74 -36.01
C THR A 413 0.22 17.20 -34.56
N GLN A 414 0.82 16.43 -33.65
CA GLN A 414 1.05 16.81 -32.27
C GLN A 414 2.54 16.73 -31.94
N SER A 415 3.03 17.53 -30.99
CA SER A 415 4.42 17.36 -30.53
C SER A 415 4.59 16.00 -29.85
N LEU A 416 5.78 15.40 -29.97
CA LEU A 416 6.13 14.17 -29.27
C LEU A 416 5.92 14.34 -27.76
N TYR A 417 6.24 15.51 -27.21
CA TYR A 417 5.87 15.90 -25.84
C TYR A 417 4.38 15.69 -25.53
N ASN A 418 3.47 16.28 -26.33
CA ASN A 418 2.04 16.21 -26.06
C ASN A 418 1.50 14.77 -26.14
N VAL A 419 1.94 14.00 -27.14
CA VAL A 419 1.55 12.60 -27.32
C VAL A 419 2.03 11.75 -26.16
N THR A 420 3.29 11.92 -25.76
CA THR A 420 3.88 11.19 -24.63
C THR A 420 3.17 11.51 -23.32
N GLN A 421 2.99 12.79 -22.98
CA GLN A 421 2.32 13.18 -21.73
C GLN A 421 0.87 12.68 -21.68
N HIS A 422 0.15 12.74 -22.81
CA HIS A 422 -1.23 12.29 -22.91
C HIS A 422 -1.39 10.81 -22.56
N TYR A 423 -0.68 9.92 -23.28
CA TYR A 423 -0.88 8.49 -23.06
C TYR A 423 -0.33 8.01 -21.73
N LEU A 424 0.72 8.64 -21.21
CA LEU A 424 1.20 8.30 -19.87
C LEU A 424 0.22 8.70 -18.77
N TRP A 425 -0.44 9.85 -18.93
CA TRP A 425 -1.52 10.23 -18.04
C TRP A 425 -2.67 9.23 -18.08
N ILE A 426 -3.13 8.80 -19.26
CA ILE A 426 -4.21 7.81 -19.36
C ILE A 426 -3.79 6.45 -18.78
N MET A 427 -2.53 6.05 -19.01
CA MET A 427 -1.97 4.83 -18.42
C MET A 427 -1.97 4.90 -16.89
N ALA A 428 -1.59 6.05 -16.32
CA ALA A 428 -1.56 6.26 -14.87
C ALA A 428 -2.94 6.32 -14.20
N GLN A 429 -4.00 6.69 -14.93
CA GLN A 429 -5.37 6.59 -14.40
C GLN A 429 -5.77 5.15 -14.04
N SER A 430 -5.18 4.17 -14.72
CA SER A 430 -5.36 2.74 -14.45
C SER A 430 -4.45 2.22 -13.33
N GLY A 431 -3.68 3.10 -12.69
CA GLY A 431 -2.68 2.78 -11.68
C GLY A 431 -1.27 2.61 -12.25
N ASP A 432 -0.40 1.98 -11.47
CA ASP A 432 0.99 1.77 -11.84
C ASP A 432 1.13 0.82 -13.04
N PHE A 433 2.12 1.10 -13.88
CA PHE A 433 2.45 0.29 -15.05
C PHE A 433 3.97 0.20 -15.23
N PHE A 434 4.41 -0.62 -16.17
CA PHE A 434 5.83 -0.78 -16.48
C PHE A 434 6.03 -1.04 -17.96
N PHE A 435 7.20 -0.65 -18.48
CA PHE A 435 7.62 -0.98 -19.84
C PHE A 435 8.56 -2.19 -19.84
N ASN A 436 8.28 -3.15 -20.70
CA ASN A 436 9.21 -4.22 -21.05
C ASN A 436 9.73 -4.04 -22.48
N LYS A 437 10.91 -4.61 -22.76
CA LYS A 437 11.37 -4.78 -24.14
C LYS A 437 10.60 -5.91 -24.84
N CYS A 438 10.41 -5.80 -26.15
CA CYS A 438 10.09 -6.97 -26.96
C CYS A 438 11.26 -7.97 -27.00
N GLN A 439 10.94 -9.28 -26.97
CA GLN A 439 11.90 -10.38 -26.85
C GLN A 439 12.68 -10.71 -28.14
N ASN A 440 12.16 -10.42 -29.35
CA ASN A 440 12.75 -10.92 -30.62
C ASN A 440 13.18 -9.83 -31.62
N GLY A 441 13.53 -8.62 -31.16
CA GLY A 441 14.11 -7.60 -32.03
C GLY A 441 15.60 -7.87 -32.27
N GLU A 442 15.96 -8.24 -33.49
CA GLU A 442 17.35 -8.21 -33.97
C GLU A 442 17.86 -6.76 -33.86
N ASN A 443 18.85 -6.52 -32.99
CA ASN A 443 19.52 -5.23 -32.71
C ASN A 443 18.69 -4.22 -31.89
N GLY A 444 18.83 -4.31 -30.56
CA GLY A 444 18.41 -3.27 -29.60
C GLY A 444 19.57 -2.38 -29.13
N PRO A 445 19.35 -1.54 -28.10
CA PRO A 445 20.40 -0.72 -27.50
C PRO A 445 21.55 -1.58 -26.96
N GLU A 446 22.78 -1.14 -27.20
CA GLU A 446 23.98 -1.77 -26.62
C GLU A 446 24.00 -1.59 -25.09
N PRO A 447 24.72 -2.46 -24.33
CA PRO A 447 24.70 -2.45 -22.86
C PRO A 447 25.15 -1.13 -22.19
N ASN A 448 25.92 -0.30 -22.89
CA ASN A 448 26.35 1.03 -22.42
C ASN A 448 25.31 2.13 -22.65
N SER A 449 24.15 1.81 -23.23
CA SER A 449 23.03 2.73 -23.42
C SER A 449 22.40 3.12 -22.08
N THR A 450 21.93 4.36 -21.99
CA THR A 450 21.36 4.92 -20.76
C THR A 450 19.99 5.53 -20.98
N MET A 451 19.23 5.66 -19.91
CA MET A 451 17.97 6.38 -19.83
C MET A 451 17.99 7.43 -18.73
N VAL A 452 17.21 8.48 -18.92
CA VAL A 452 16.87 9.46 -17.91
C VAL A 452 15.35 9.49 -17.78
N LEU A 453 14.84 9.05 -16.64
CA LEU A 453 13.43 9.10 -16.30
C LEU A 453 13.28 9.96 -15.05
N GLY A 454 12.47 11.01 -15.12
CA GLY A 454 12.23 11.96 -14.05
C GLY A 454 10.77 12.38 -14.01
N TYR A 455 10.15 12.26 -12.85
CA TYR A 455 8.80 12.73 -12.57
C TYR A 455 8.61 12.91 -11.06
N ASN A 456 7.61 13.68 -10.68
CA ASN A 456 7.22 13.82 -9.28
C ASN A 456 6.35 12.63 -8.85
N ALA A 457 7.00 11.54 -8.47
CA ALA A 457 6.31 10.35 -7.98
C ALA A 457 5.52 10.64 -6.69
N THR A 458 4.22 10.37 -6.70
CA THR A 458 3.32 10.47 -5.54
C THR A 458 3.09 9.09 -4.94
N GLY A 459 3.11 8.98 -3.61
CA GLY A 459 2.81 7.72 -2.94
C GLY A 459 3.92 6.67 -3.00
N THR A 460 5.17 7.11 -3.22
CA THR A 460 6.33 6.22 -3.33
C THR A 460 7.33 6.52 -2.23
N LEU A 461 7.74 5.49 -1.52
CA LEU A 461 8.68 5.55 -0.42
C LEU A 461 10.07 5.93 -0.94
N ARG A 462 10.62 7.03 -0.39
CA ARG A 462 11.98 7.52 -0.65
C ARG A 462 12.83 7.54 0.62
N PHE A 463 12.22 7.79 1.76
CA PHE A 463 12.90 7.88 3.05
C PHE A 463 12.29 6.89 4.03
N LEU A 464 13.14 6.19 4.77
CA LEU A 464 12.73 5.24 5.79
C LEU A 464 13.37 5.65 7.11
N GLN A 465 12.56 5.78 8.16
CA GLN A 465 12.99 6.08 9.51
C GLN A 465 12.38 5.05 10.44
N ILE A 466 13.20 4.12 10.94
CA ILE A 466 12.75 3.05 11.85
C ILE A 466 13.54 3.19 13.14
N SER A 467 12.83 3.28 14.25
CA SER A 467 13.43 3.33 15.58
C SER A 467 12.74 2.35 16.50
N GLU A 468 13.51 1.69 17.35
CA GLU A 468 13.02 0.83 18.40
C GLU A 468 13.13 1.54 19.74
N TYR A 469 12.05 1.52 20.52
CA TYR A 469 11.96 2.10 21.85
C TYR A 469 11.77 0.98 22.87
N ASN A 470 12.83 0.68 23.62
CA ASN A 470 12.75 -0.31 24.68
C ASN A 470 12.12 0.32 25.92
N VAL A 471 11.01 -0.27 26.36
CA VAL A 471 10.25 0.19 27.51
C VAL A 471 10.12 -0.95 28.50
N SER A 472 10.56 -0.72 29.74
CA SER A 472 10.31 -1.62 30.86
C SER A 472 8.94 -1.32 31.44
N VAL A 473 8.13 -2.36 31.66
CA VAL A 473 6.78 -2.24 32.21
C VAL A 473 6.64 -3.15 33.42
N ASP A 474 6.11 -2.59 34.49
CA ASP A 474 5.78 -3.27 35.74
C ASP A 474 4.35 -2.93 36.16
N ILE A 475 3.74 -3.80 36.96
CA ILE A 475 2.39 -3.58 37.52
C ILE A 475 2.37 -3.86 39.01
N ARG A 476 1.60 -3.06 39.75
CA ARG A 476 1.49 -3.14 41.21
C ARG A 476 0.07 -3.01 41.71
#